data_AF-A0A4Y2KPN4-F1
#
_entry.id   AF-A0A4Y2KPN4-F1
#
_cell.length_a   1.000
_cell.length_b   1.000
_cell.length_c   1.000
_cell.angle_alpha   90.00
_cell.angle_beta   90.00
_cell.angle_gamma   90.00
#
_symmetry.space_group_name_H-M   'P 1'
#
loop_
_entity.id
_entity.type
_entity.pdbx_description
1 polymer ?
#
loop_
_entity_poly.entity_id
_entity_poly.type
_entity_poly.pdbx_seq_one_letter_code
_entity_poly.pdbx_strand_id
1 'polypeptide(L)'
;ENVGSQVVDGVLEDIRFGLEINHPKYNQRRIAMVRYLGELYNYRMVESTVIFRVLYMFILYGVNYDGKKNIYVFFIHKIFSSLL
;
A
#
# COMPACT_ATOMS: atom_id res chain seq x y z
N GLU A 1 -15.26 -21.86 -0.82
CA GLU A 1 -14.17 -20.88 -1.00
C GLU A 1 -13.97 -20.11 0.30
N ASN A 2 -12.72 -19.81 0.66
CA ASN A 2 -12.42 -19.02 1.85
C ASN A 2 -12.51 -17.52 1.51
N VAL A 3 -13.65 -16.91 1.83
CA VAL A 3 -13.94 -15.48 1.62
C VAL A 3 -12.80 -14.59 2.17
N GLY A 4 -12.20 -14.97 3.30
CA GLY A 4 -11.08 -14.23 3.89
C GLY A 4 -9.85 -14.14 2.99
N SER A 5 -9.49 -15.23 2.30
CA SER A 5 -8.36 -15.22 1.35
C SER A 5 -8.64 -14.32 0.16
N GLN A 6 -9.84 -14.41 -0.40
CA GLN A 6 -10.26 -13.59 -1.55
C GLN A 6 -10.23 -12.09 -1.23
N VAL A 7 -10.63 -11.70 -0.01
CA VAL A 7 -10.57 -10.32 0.44
C VAL A 7 -9.11 -9.85 0.57
N VAL A 8 -8.23 -10.64 1.19
CA VAL A 8 -6.81 -10.29 1.33
C VAL A 8 -6.15 -10.13 -0.04
N ASP A 9 -6.39 -11.07 -0.96
CA ASP A 9 -5.83 -11.03 -2.31
C ASP A 9 -6.31 -9.77 -3.06
N GLY A 10 -7.60 -9.45 -3.00
CA GLY A 10 -8.16 -8.25 -3.62
C GLY A 10 -7.58 -6.95 -3.06
N VAL A 11 -7.35 -6.87 -1.74
CA VAL A 11 -6.72 -5.69 -1.12
C VAL A 11 -5.28 -5.53 -1.60
N LEU A 12 -4.51 -6.62 -1.67
CA LEU A 12 -3.12 -6.57 -2.14
C LEU A 12 -3.04 -6.19 -3.63
N GLU A 13 -3.97 -6.66 -4.45
CA GLU A 13 -4.09 -6.29 -5.85
C GLU A 13 -4.43 -4.80 -6.03
N ASP A 14 -5.42 -4.30 -5.30
CA ASP A 14 -5.80 -2.87 -5.33
C ASP A 14 -4.64 -1.96 -4.91
N ILE A 15 -3.82 -2.39 -3.96
CA ILE A 15 -2.61 -1.64 -3.54
C ILE A 15 -1.58 -1.61 -4.68
N ARG A 16 -1.31 -2.73 -5.34
CA ARG A 16 -0.36 -2.80 -6.48
C ARG A 16 -0.83 -1.92 -7.63
N PHE A 17 -2.10 -2.05 -8.02
CA PHE A 17 -2.70 -1.23 -9.07
C PHE A 17 -2.68 0.26 -8.74
N GLY A 18 -2.89 0.60 -7.47
CA GLY A 18 -2.78 1.97 -6.97
C GLY A 18 -1.38 2.56 -7.17
N LEU A 19 -0.32 1.76 -7.03
CA LEU A 19 1.05 2.17 -7.28
C LEU A 19 1.35 2.35 -8.77
N GLU A 20 0.80 1.48 -9.63
CA GLU A 20 0.99 1.54 -11.09
C GLU A 20 0.34 2.78 -11.72
N ILE A 21 -0.91 3.09 -11.38
CA ILE A 21 -1.63 4.23 -11.97
C ILE A 21 -1.16 5.57 -11.40
N ASN A 22 -0.95 5.62 -10.08
CA ASN A 22 -0.52 6.80 -9.34
C ASN A 22 -1.23 8.13 -9.70
N HIS A 23 -2.52 8.07 -10.00
CA HIS A 23 -3.30 9.26 -10.38
C HIS A 23 -3.94 9.91 -9.14
N PRO A 24 -3.92 11.26 -8.99
CA PRO A 24 -4.42 11.96 -7.80
C PRO A 24 -5.87 11.63 -7.41
N LYS A 25 -6.73 11.38 -8.39
CA LYS A 25 -8.14 10.96 -8.23
C LYS A 25 -8.29 9.74 -7.29
N TYR A 26 -7.30 8.85 -7.26
CA TYR A 26 -7.37 7.61 -6.48
C TYR A 26 -6.64 7.67 -5.14
N ASN A 27 -6.08 8.82 -4.75
CA ASN A 27 -5.27 8.93 -3.53
C ASN A 27 -6.02 8.50 -2.26
N GLN A 28 -7.30 8.89 -2.14
CA GLN A 28 -8.12 8.50 -0.99
C GLN A 28 -8.34 6.99 -0.93
N ARG A 29 -8.65 6.36 -2.08
CA ARG A 29 -8.80 4.89 -2.16
C ARG A 29 -7.50 4.18 -1.80
N ARG A 30 -6.34 4.67 -2.27
CA ARG A 30 -5.04 4.08 -1.92
C ARG A 30 -4.79 4.13 -0.41
N ILE A 31 -5.02 5.29 0.22
CA ILE A 31 -4.86 5.42 1.68
C ILE A 31 -5.86 4.52 2.42
N ALA A 32 -7.09 4.39 1.93
CA ALA A 32 -8.09 3.50 2.52
C ALA A 32 -7.68 2.02 2.44
N MET A 33 -7.15 1.56 1.30
CA MET A 33 -6.71 0.17 1.13
C MET A 33 -5.50 -0.17 2.00
N VAL A 34 -4.55 0.75 2.13
CA VAL A 34 -3.40 0.55 3.02
C VAL A 34 -3.82 0.52 4.50
N ARG A 35 -4.76 1.38 4.91
CA ARG A 35 -5.32 1.31 6.27
C ARG A 35 -6.06 0.01 6.50
N TYR A 36 -6.85 -0.43 5.53
CA TYR A 36 -7.59 -1.69 5.64
C TYR A 36 -6.66 -2.90 5.76
N LEU A 37 -5.55 -2.93 5.02
CA LEU A 37 -4.51 -3.95 5.19
C LEU A 37 -3.93 -3.96 6.63
N GLY A 38 -3.73 -2.78 7.22
CA GLY A 38 -3.29 -2.65 8.62
C GLY A 38 -4.30 -3.26 9.60
N GLU A 39 -5.60 -3.02 9.39
CA GLU A 39 -6.64 -3.64 10.20
C GLU A 39 -6.66 -5.16 10.02
N LEU A 40 -6.54 -5.67 8.79
CA LEU A 40 -6.47 -7.12 8.55
C LEU A 40 -5.31 -7.78 9.32
N TYR A 41 -4.17 -7.09 9.47
CA TYR A 41 -3.08 -7.54 10.35
C TYR A 41 -3.45 -7.50 11.83
N ASN A 42 -4.06 -6.40 12.32
CA ASN A 42 -4.50 -6.28 13.71
C ASN A 42 -5.47 -7.41 14.12
N TYR A 43 -6.36 -7.80 13.21
CA TYR A 43 -7.31 -8.90 13.40
C TYR A 43 -6.75 -10.29 13.03
N ARG A 44 -5.43 -10.41 12.81
CA ARG A 44 -4.72 -11.66 12.49
C ARG A 44 -5.20 -12.37 11.22
N MET A 45 -5.81 -11.64 10.30
CA MET A 45 -6.19 -12.14 8.98
C MET A 45 -4.98 -12.23 8.03
N VAL A 46 -3.89 -11.52 8.35
CA VAL A 46 -2.68 -11.41 7.54
C VAL A 46 -1.44 -11.51 8.43
N GLU A 47 -0.39 -12.17 7.95
CA GLU A 47 0.90 -12.29 8.66
C GLU A 47 1.78 -11.04 8.51
N SER A 48 2.72 -10.86 9.44
CA SER A 48 3.70 -9.76 9.40
C SER A 48 4.56 -9.79 8.14
N THR A 49 4.83 -10.97 7.57
CA THR A 49 5.57 -11.18 6.32
C THR A 49 4.95 -10.41 5.15
N VAL A 50 3.62 -10.37 5.06
CA VAL A 50 2.87 -9.65 4.03
C VAL A 50 2.96 -8.14 4.26
N ILE A 51 2.84 -7.69 5.50
CA ILE A 51 3.00 -6.26 5.86
C ILE A 51 4.38 -5.76 5.46
N PHE A 52 5.45 -6.47 5.82
CA PHE A 52 6.81 -6.09 5.43
C PHE A 52 7.00 -6.09 3.92
N ARG A 53 6.43 -7.06 3.20
CA ARG A 53 6.48 -7.09 1.73
C ARG A 53 5.81 -5.86 1.11
N VAL A 54 4.65 -5.44 1.62
CA VAL A 54 3.93 -4.25 1.11
C VAL A 54 4.66 -2.95 1.45
N LEU A 55 5.21 -2.83 2.66
CA LEU A 55 6.06 -1.69 3.04
C LEU A 55 7.30 -1.58 2.15
N TYR A 56 7.95 -2.72 1.87
CA TYR A 56 9.09 -2.77 0.96
C TYR A 56 8.71 -2.35 -0.47
N MET A 57 7.55 -2.79 -0.94
CA MET A 57 7.00 -2.34 -2.22
C MET A 57 6.82 -0.82 -2.26
N PHE A 58 6.30 -0.17 -1.21
CA PHE A 58 6.20 1.29 -1.18
C PHE A 58 7.54 2.03 -1.20
N ILE A 59 8.58 1.44 -0.60
CA ILE A 59 9.92 2.05 -0.57
C ILE A 59 10.61 1.89 -1.93
N LEU A 60 10.52 0.72 -2.54
CA LEU A 60 11.23 0.41 -3.78
C LEU A 60 10.52 0.84 -5.05
N TYR A 61 9.19 0.87 -5.04
CA TYR A 61 8.43 1.11 -6.26
C TYR A 61 8.67 2.54 -6.76
N GLY A 62 9.27 2.66 -7.95
CA GLY A 62 9.61 3.94 -8.57
C GLY A 62 10.92 4.58 -8.09
N VAL A 63 11.80 3.86 -7.39
CA VAL A 63 13.19 4.29 -7.17
C VAL A 63 13.95 4.30 -8.50
N ASN A 64 14.01 5.46 -9.14
CA ASN A 64 14.95 5.73 -10.22
C ASN A 64 16.28 6.15 -9.58
N TYR A 65 17.34 5.35 -9.80
CA TYR A 65 18.71 5.68 -9.34
C TYR A 65 19.29 6.91 -10.08
N ASP A 66 18.58 7.44 -11.08
CA ASP A 66 18.95 8.60 -11.92
C ASP A 66 18.71 9.99 -11.27
N GLY A 67 18.54 10.09 -9.96
CA GLY A 67 18.50 11.38 -9.25
C GLY A 67 17.29 12.28 -9.51
N LYS A 68 16.27 11.84 -10.27
CA LYS A 68 15.00 12.57 -10.44
C LYS A 68 14.12 12.41 -9.20
N LYS A 69 13.51 13.52 -8.74
CA LYS A 69 12.65 13.57 -7.54
C LYS A 69 11.65 12.42 -7.53
N ASN A 70 11.73 11.62 -6.48
CA ASN A 70 10.96 10.41 -6.33
C ASN A 70 9.55 10.74 -5.81
N ILE A 71 8.53 10.54 -6.65
CA ILE A 71 7.14 10.89 -6.34
C ILE A 71 6.57 10.04 -5.18
N TYR A 72 7.20 8.90 -4.87
CA TYR A 72 6.76 7.95 -3.86
C TYR A 72 7.22 8.33 -2.44
N VAL A 73 8.33 9.07 -2.28
CA VAL A 73 8.76 9.63 -0.98
C VAL A 73 7.73 10.64 -0.46
N PHE A 74 7.08 11.39 -1.37
CA PHE A 74 5.97 12.27 -1.03
C PHE A 74 4.72 11.49 -0.59
N PHE A 75 4.54 10.26 -1.08
CA PHE A 75 3.42 9.39 -0.72
C PHE A 75 3.60 8.77 0.68
N ILE A 76 4.82 8.36 1.04
CA ILE A 76 5.16 7.90 2.40
C ILE A 76 4.93 9.03 3.41
N HIS A 77 5.37 10.26 3.11
CA HIS A 77 5.13 11.40 3.99
C HIS A 77 3.64 11.73 4.16
N LYS A 78 2.82 11.52 3.12
CA LYS A 78 1.36 11.76 3.16
C LYS A 78 0.59 10.66 3.90
N ILE A 79 1.04 9.40 3.79
CA ILE A 79 0.50 8.28 4.57
C ILE A 79 0.85 8.47 6.05
N PHE A 80 2.10 8.75 6.39
CA PHE A 80 2.51 9.02 7.78
C PHE A 80 1.77 10.21 8.40
N SER A 81 1.59 11.30 7.64
CA SER A 81 0.84 12.49 8.11
C SER A 81 -0.67 12.29 8.21
N SER A 82 -1.23 11.19 7.68
CA SER A 82 -2.67 10.88 7.82
C SER A 82 -2.95 9.80 8.88
N LEU A 83 -1.89 9.24 9.47
CA LEU A 83 -1.93 8.21 10.52
C LEU A 83 -1.59 8.76 11.92
N LEU A 84 -1.10 10.00 12.00
CA LEU A 84 -0.95 10.83 13.21
C LEU A 84 -1.99 11.96 13.16
#